data_AF-A0A850R0G9-F1
#
_entry.id   AF-A0A850R0G9-F1
#
_cell.length_a   1.000
_cell.length_b   1.000
_cell.length_c   1.000
_cell.angle_alpha   90.00
_cell.angle_beta   90.00
_cell.angle_gamma   90.00
#
_symmetry.space_group_name_H-M   'P 1'
#
loop_
_entity.id
_entity.type
_entity.pdbx_description
1 polymer ?
#
loop_
_entity_poly.entity_id
_entity_poly.type
_entity_poly.pdbx_seq_one_letter_code
_entity_poly.pdbx_strand_id
1 'polypeptide(L)'
;MEQFFLQKLIQSNSLLTDVIMILFQLVIEMKSTGKYIYLCIPVAVLISTFVVWLIRIIVKNINNEYEFGIGFTIESLCSFFTTFITVILLFSLQFTDPVVKIVVKGWEVALMNNSDWRDKTFRDAYENVAGLKNNEGHQLENFSRYPHPDQGGNTIPTNSEKAQLVATNTYLVAAENNFNKTMPFLSWILTAKSGTAEADILYDMKKHFATRQSSYLVEDVYKIAGDRISKELLEQSGRIKIIGSIIFFSIWLLVQLIIVGFISWIALRNIKENF
;
A
#
# COMPACT_ATOMS: atom_id res chain seq x y z
N MET A 1 13.73 5.40 14.60
CA MET A 1 13.22 6.13 13.43
C MET A 1 11.98 5.43 12.85
N GLU A 2 12.03 4.11 12.64
CA GLU A 2 10.88 3.31 12.16
C GLU A 2 9.56 3.50 12.94
N GLN A 3 9.61 3.51 14.28
CA GLN A 3 8.41 3.71 15.11
C GLN A 3 7.76 5.08 14.94
N PHE A 4 8.54 6.14 14.69
CA PHE A 4 8.03 7.49 14.45
C PHE A 4 7.31 7.57 13.10
N PHE A 5 7.87 6.93 12.07
CA PHE A 5 7.24 6.86 10.75
C PHE A 5 5.95 6.05 10.80
N LEU A 6 5.95 4.88 11.46
CA LEU A 6 4.74 4.08 11.66
C LEU A 6 3.62 4.88 12.35
N GLN A 7 3.94 5.57 13.44
CA GLN A 7 2.97 6.37 14.18
C GLN A 7 2.39 7.52 13.34
N LYS A 8 3.22 8.22 12.56
CA LYS A 8 2.80 9.28 11.64
C LYS A 8 1.98 8.75 10.46
N LEU A 9 2.28 7.55 9.96
CA LEU A 9 1.58 6.93 8.83
C LEU A 9 0.18 6.50 9.26
N ILE A 10 0.05 6.00 10.49
CA ILE A 10 -1.22 5.59 11.09
C ILE A 10 -2.11 6.81 11.45
N GLN A 11 -1.51 7.96 11.80
CA GLN A 11 -2.24 9.17 12.23
C GLN A 11 -2.47 10.20 11.10
N SER A 12 -1.94 9.97 9.91
CA SER A 12 -2.05 10.90 8.80
C SER A 12 -3.45 10.84 8.20
N ASN A 13 -4.11 12.01 8.12
CA ASN A 13 -5.40 12.16 7.45
C ASN A 13 -5.25 12.51 5.95
N SER A 14 -4.02 12.49 5.41
CA SER A 14 -3.72 12.98 4.06
C SER A 14 -3.01 11.90 3.24
N LEU A 15 -3.70 11.42 2.20
CA LEU A 15 -3.16 10.48 1.21
C LEU A 15 -1.80 10.92 0.65
N LEU A 16 -1.63 12.23 0.40
CA LEU A 16 -0.38 12.78 -0.12
C LEU A 16 0.77 12.62 0.90
N THR A 17 0.49 12.78 2.19
CA THR A 17 1.50 12.59 3.24
C THR A 17 1.89 11.11 3.35
N ASP A 18 0.93 10.20 3.22
CA ASP A 18 1.18 8.75 3.26
C ASP A 18 2.07 8.31 2.10
N VAL A 19 1.76 8.79 0.89
CA VAL A 19 2.56 8.51 -0.32
C VAL A 19 3.99 9.04 -0.16
N ILE A 20 4.16 10.28 0.30
CA ILE A 20 5.50 10.85 0.51
C ILE A 20 6.27 10.04 1.56
N MET A 21 5.61 9.64 2.65
CA MET A 21 6.25 8.85 3.70
C MET A 21 6.66 7.46 3.22
N ILE A 22 5.81 6.78 2.45
CA ILE A 22 6.15 5.50 1.83
C ILE A 22 7.36 5.66 0.89
N LEU A 23 7.37 6.71 0.06
CA LEU A 23 8.50 6.97 -0.84
C LEU A 23 9.79 7.25 -0.10
N PHE A 24 9.72 8.02 0.98
CA PHE A 24 10.89 8.29 1.81
C PHE A 24 11.39 7.03 2.49
N GLN A 25 10.49 6.17 2.98
CA GLN A 25 10.84 4.88 3.56
C GLN A 25 11.54 3.96 2.55
N LEU A 26 11.08 3.93 1.29
CA LEU A 26 11.74 3.17 0.21
C LEU A 26 13.18 3.65 -0.02
N VAL A 27 13.41 4.96 0.01
CA VAL A 27 14.77 5.53 -0.14
C VAL A 27 15.65 5.24 1.08
N ILE A 28 15.09 5.28 2.29
CA ILE A 28 15.80 4.89 3.52
C ILE A 28 16.20 3.42 3.45
N GLU A 29 15.28 2.55 3.03
CA GLU A 29 15.53 1.11 2.95
C GLU A 29 16.63 0.80 1.93
N MET A 30 16.58 1.47 0.76
CA MET A 30 17.64 1.41 -0.25
C MET A 30 19.00 1.85 0.32
N LYS A 31 19.03 2.92 1.12
CA LYS A 31 20.25 3.40 1.78
C LYS A 31 20.77 2.39 2.81
N SER A 32 19.89 1.78 3.59
CA SER A 32 20.26 0.82 4.65
C SER A 32 20.92 -0.43 4.09
N THR A 33 20.53 -0.86 2.88
CA THR A 33 21.11 -2.00 2.17
C THR A 33 22.51 -1.70 1.61
N GLY A 34 22.95 -0.44 1.66
CA GLY A 34 24.33 0.01 1.45
C GLY A 34 24.82 0.00 0.00
N LYS A 35 24.73 -1.13 -0.71
CA LYS A 35 25.36 -1.30 -2.04
C LYS A 35 24.61 -0.60 -3.17
N TYR A 36 23.29 -0.58 -3.11
CA TYR A 36 22.45 -0.10 -4.22
C TYR A 36 22.47 1.42 -4.38
N ILE A 37 22.58 2.17 -3.29
CA ILE A 37 22.57 3.64 -3.36
C ILE A 37 23.81 4.20 -4.06
N TYR A 38 24.98 3.58 -3.86
CA TYR A 38 26.23 3.98 -4.52
C TYR A 38 26.23 3.68 -6.02
N LEU A 39 25.48 2.68 -6.46
CA LEU A 39 25.26 2.41 -7.89
C LEU A 39 24.19 3.34 -8.48
N CYS A 40 23.11 3.59 -7.72
CA CYS A 40 21.96 4.36 -8.16
C CYS A 40 22.32 5.82 -8.46
N ILE A 41 23.11 6.47 -7.60
CA ILE A 41 23.45 7.90 -7.78
C ILE A 41 24.19 8.16 -9.10
N PRO A 42 25.30 7.45 -9.44
CA PRO A 42 25.97 7.62 -10.73
C PRO A 42 25.05 7.34 -11.92
N VAL A 43 24.22 6.28 -11.84
CA VAL A 43 23.25 5.95 -12.89
C VAL A 43 22.23 7.07 -13.08
N ALA A 44 21.70 7.62 -11.99
CA ALA A 44 20.77 8.74 -12.03
C ALA A 44 21.42 10.00 -12.65
N VAL A 45 22.67 10.32 -12.28
CA VAL A 45 23.40 11.44 -12.89
C VAL A 45 23.59 11.20 -14.40
N LEU A 46 24.05 10.02 -14.81
CA LEU A 46 24.29 9.70 -16.22
C LEU A 46 23.01 9.82 -17.06
N ILE A 47 21.90 9.25 -16.58
CA ILE A 47 20.61 9.33 -17.28
C ILE A 47 20.11 10.79 -17.33
N SER A 48 20.19 11.53 -16.22
CA SER A 48 19.77 12.94 -16.20
C SER A 48 20.60 13.82 -17.14
N THR A 49 21.91 13.63 -17.18
CA THR A 49 22.79 14.34 -18.14
C THR A 49 22.44 13.97 -19.58
N PHE A 50 22.16 12.70 -19.85
CA PHE A 50 21.75 12.24 -21.17
C PHE A 50 20.43 12.86 -21.62
N VAL A 51 19.44 12.97 -20.73
CA VAL A 51 18.15 13.64 -21.03
C VAL A 51 18.36 15.11 -21.37
N VAL A 52 19.14 15.85 -20.57
CA VAL A 52 19.46 17.27 -20.87
C VAL A 52 20.20 17.41 -22.21
N TRP A 53 21.12 16.48 -22.51
CA TRP A 53 21.81 16.45 -23.78
C TRP A 53 20.86 16.21 -24.96
N LEU A 54 19.88 15.31 -24.83
CA LEU A 54 18.83 15.11 -25.84
C LEU A 54 17.99 16.37 -26.06
N ILE A 55 17.59 17.05 -24.99
CA ILE A 55 16.86 18.33 -25.07
C ILE A 55 17.67 19.33 -25.88
N ARG A 56 18.98 19.44 -25.62
CA ARG A 56 19.87 20.34 -26.37
C ARG A 56 19.90 20.01 -27.87
N ILE A 57 19.91 18.74 -28.23
CA ILE A 57 19.86 18.31 -29.65
C ILE A 57 18.52 18.70 -30.28
N ILE A 58 17.41 18.44 -29.60
CA ILE A 58 16.06 18.79 -30.10
C ILE A 58 15.98 20.28 -30.39
N VAL A 59 16.43 21.12 -29.47
CA VAL A 59 16.41 22.59 -29.62
C VAL A 59 17.27 23.04 -30.79
N LYS A 60 18.49 22.51 -30.92
CA LYS A 60 19.36 22.84 -32.05
C LYS A 60 18.76 22.44 -33.39
N ASN A 61 18.11 21.28 -33.46
CA ASN A 61 17.43 20.85 -34.68
C ASN A 61 16.26 21.77 -35.07
N ILE A 62 15.61 22.40 -34.09
CA ILE A 62 14.54 23.38 -34.34
C ILE A 62 15.13 24.72 -34.80
N ASN A 63 16.18 25.20 -34.12
CA ASN A 63 16.83 26.46 -34.42
C ASN A 63 18.36 26.33 -34.24
N ASN A 64 19.08 26.23 -35.35
CA ASN A 64 20.54 26.09 -35.35
C ASN A 64 21.27 27.31 -34.77
N GLU A 65 20.63 28.48 -34.79
CA GLU A 65 21.18 29.76 -34.30
C GLU A 65 20.70 30.09 -32.89
N TYR A 66 20.00 29.18 -32.22
CA TYR A 66 19.49 29.42 -30.87
C TYR A 66 20.63 29.55 -29.86
N GLU A 67 20.80 30.75 -29.31
CA GLU A 67 21.68 30.99 -28.18
C GLU A 67 21.01 30.52 -26.88
N PHE A 68 21.74 29.74 -26.08
CA PHE A 68 21.23 29.18 -24.83
C PHE A 68 21.10 30.28 -23.76
N GLY A 69 19.91 30.89 -23.68
CA GLY A 69 19.59 31.88 -22.66
C GLY A 69 19.31 31.30 -21.25
N ILE A 70 18.94 32.19 -20.33
CA ILE A 70 18.60 31.85 -18.94
C ILE A 70 17.42 30.85 -18.86
N GLY A 71 16.40 31.03 -19.71
CA GLY A 71 15.23 30.14 -19.75
C GLY A 71 15.61 28.68 -20.02
N PHE A 72 16.46 28.45 -21.04
CA PHE A 72 16.97 27.12 -21.36
C PHE A 72 17.73 26.49 -20.18
N THR A 73 18.52 27.29 -19.46
CA THR A 73 19.30 26.82 -18.30
C THR A 73 18.40 26.37 -17.15
N ILE A 74 17.37 27.17 -16.81
CA ILE A 74 16.41 26.85 -15.75
C ILE A 74 15.62 25.59 -16.10
N GLU A 75 15.12 25.50 -17.33
CA GLU A 75 14.31 24.37 -17.80
C GLU A 75 15.14 23.07 -17.90
N SER A 76 16.38 23.17 -18.37
CA SER A 76 17.33 22.05 -18.37
C SER A 76 17.68 21.58 -16.96
N LEU A 77 17.86 22.50 -16.01
CA LEU A 77 18.12 22.16 -14.61
C LEU A 77 16.91 21.46 -13.97
N CYS A 78 15.70 21.95 -14.26
CA CYS A 78 14.45 21.31 -13.83
C CYS A 78 14.32 19.88 -14.41
N SER A 79 14.61 19.71 -15.70
CA SER A 79 14.62 18.39 -16.36
C SER A 79 15.65 17.44 -15.73
N PHE A 80 16.84 17.94 -15.40
CA PHE A 80 17.88 17.17 -14.72
C PHE A 80 17.40 16.65 -13.36
N PHE A 81 16.89 17.55 -12.50
CA PHE A 81 16.45 17.18 -11.15
C PHE A 81 15.25 16.25 -11.15
N THR A 82 14.25 16.53 -12.00
CA THR A 82 13.07 15.67 -12.13
C THR A 82 13.45 14.27 -12.59
N THR A 83 14.33 14.15 -13.59
CA THR A 83 14.87 12.84 -14.04
C THR A 83 15.67 12.15 -12.93
N PHE A 84 16.51 12.91 -12.21
CA PHE A 84 17.36 12.37 -11.15
C PHE A 84 16.52 11.76 -10.02
N ILE A 85 15.50 12.50 -9.57
CA ILE A 85 14.57 12.04 -8.54
C ILE A 85 13.78 10.83 -9.05
N THR A 86 13.24 10.86 -10.27
CA THR A 86 12.49 9.72 -10.84
C THR A 86 13.34 8.45 -10.90
N VAL A 87 14.60 8.53 -11.34
CA VAL A 87 15.48 7.36 -11.39
C VAL A 87 15.70 6.79 -9.98
N ILE A 88 15.96 7.65 -8.99
CA ILE A 88 16.09 7.21 -7.59
C ILE A 88 14.82 6.52 -7.11
N LEU A 89 13.65 7.09 -7.38
CA LEU A 89 12.37 6.50 -6.99
C LEU A 89 12.12 5.16 -7.66
N LEU A 90 12.41 5.03 -8.96
CA LEU A 90 12.29 3.76 -9.68
C LEU A 90 13.21 2.66 -9.13
N PHE A 91 14.45 3.01 -8.76
CA PHE A 91 15.34 2.07 -8.08
C PHE A 91 14.83 1.70 -6.68
N SER A 92 14.30 2.68 -5.95
CA SER A 92 13.77 2.47 -4.59
C SER A 92 12.57 1.51 -4.55
N LEU A 93 11.80 1.40 -5.63
CA LEU A 93 10.69 0.43 -5.74
C LEU A 93 11.12 -1.04 -5.60
N GLN A 94 12.41 -1.36 -5.76
CA GLN A 94 12.92 -2.71 -5.48
C GLN A 94 12.82 -3.09 -3.99
N PHE A 95 12.71 -2.09 -3.12
CA PHE A 95 12.58 -2.25 -1.67
C PHE A 95 11.10 -2.19 -1.22
N THR A 96 10.16 -2.40 -2.13
CA THR A 96 8.73 -2.38 -1.81
C THR A 96 8.37 -3.47 -0.82
N ASP A 97 8.87 -4.70 -0.99
CA ASP A 97 8.53 -5.84 -0.13
C ASP A 97 8.84 -5.60 1.36
N PRO A 98 10.05 -5.18 1.77
CA PRO A 98 10.34 -4.89 3.17
C PRO A 98 9.51 -3.71 3.70
N VAL A 99 9.28 -2.67 2.90
CA VAL A 99 8.47 -1.51 3.32
C VAL A 99 7.00 -1.90 3.52
N VAL A 100 6.40 -2.65 2.60
CA VAL A 100 5.03 -3.16 2.72
C VAL A 100 4.91 -4.02 3.96
N LYS A 101 5.88 -4.91 4.23
CA LYS A 101 5.90 -5.73 5.44
C LYS A 101 5.85 -4.90 6.72
N ILE A 102 6.66 -3.84 6.80
CA ILE A 102 6.69 -2.94 7.95
C ILE A 102 5.35 -2.22 8.10
N VAL A 103 4.82 -1.66 7.02
CA VAL A 103 3.55 -0.90 7.04
C VAL A 103 2.37 -1.78 7.42
N VAL A 104 2.27 -2.98 6.83
CA VAL A 104 1.20 -3.93 7.09
C VAL A 104 1.26 -4.43 8.53
N LYS A 105 2.45 -4.78 9.04
CA LYS A 105 2.62 -5.15 10.44
C LYS A 105 2.28 -4.00 11.39
N GLY A 106 2.61 -2.78 10.99
CA GLY A 106 2.22 -1.56 11.69
C GLY A 106 0.71 -1.41 11.82
N TRP A 107 0.01 -1.60 10.71
CA TRP A 107 -1.45 -1.61 10.66
C TRP A 107 -2.04 -2.73 11.52
N GLU A 108 -1.51 -3.96 11.45
CA GLU A 108 -1.98 -5.09 12.25
C GLU A 108 -1.90 -4.78 13.76
N VAL A 109 -0.76 -4.24 14.22
CA VAL A 109 -0.60 -3.83 15.62
C VAL A 109 -1.56 -2.70 15.98
N ALA A 110 -1.79 -1.73 15.08
CA ALA A 110 -2.75 -0.65 15.31
C ALA A 110 -4.20 -1.16 15.39
N LEU A 111 -4.55 -2.14 14.56
CA LEU A 111 -5.84 -2.81 14.55
C LEU A 111 -6.09 -3.55 15.87
N MET A 112 -5.10 -4.33 16.34
CA MET A 112 -5.19 -5.06 17.61
C MET A 112 -5.32 -4.15 18.84
N ASN A 113 -4.77 -2.94 18.76
CA ASN A 113 -4.86 -1.95 19.84
C ASN A 113 -6.15 -1.10 19.77
N ASN A 114 -6.98 -1.24 18.73
CA ASN A 114 -8.21 -0.48 18.56
C ASN A 114 -9.39 -1.19 19.28
N SER A 115 -9.66 -0.79 20.52
CA SER A 115 -10.77 -1.36 21.32
C SER A 115 -12.12 -1.21 20.64
N ASP A 116 -12.41 -0.05 20.04
CA ASP A 116 -13.72 0.22 19.43
C ASP A 116 -13.99 -0.71 18.25
N TRP A 117 -12.98 -0.93 17.41
CA TRP A 117 -13.06 -1.89 16.31
C TRP A 117 -13.24 -3.31 16.85
N ARG A 118 -12.42 -3.72 17.83
CA ARG A 118 -12.49 -5.08 18.41
C ARG A 118 -13.87 -5.39 19.00
N ASP A 119 -14.40 -4.49 19.81
CA ASP A 119 -15.66 -4.70 20.54
C ASP A 119 -16.85 -4.72 19.56
N LYS A 120 -16.82 -3.85 18.55
CA LYS A 120 -17.81 -3.85 17.49
C LYS A 120 -17.74 -5.13 16.65
N THR A 121 -16.56 -5.52 16.19
CA THR A 121 -16.41 -6.73 15.37
C THR A 121 -16.75 -8.00 16.15
N PHE A 122 -16.42 -8.07 17.44
CA PHE A 122 -16.81 -9.17 18.30
C PHE A 122 -18.33 -9.30 18.42
N ARG A 123 -19.02 -8.17 18.62
CA ARG A 123 -20.49 -8.12 18.63
C ARG A 123 -21.10 -8.56 17.32
N ASP A 124 -20.62 -8.01 16.19
CA ASP A 124 -21.10 -8.38 14.87
C ASP A 124 -20.91 -9.89 14.61
N ALA A 125 -19.76 -10.45 15.01
CA ALA A 125 -19.49 -11.88 14.88
C ALA A 125 -20.40 -12.73 15.76
N TYR A 126 -20.64 -12.32 17.01
CA TYR A 126 -21.56 -12.99 17.92
C TYR A 126 -22.98 -13.02 17.34
N GLU A 127 -23.49 -11.88 16.88
CA GLU A 127 -24.83 -11.75 16.31
C GLU A 127 -24.99 -12.59 15.03
N ASN A 128 -23.98 -12.58 14.15
CA ASN A 128 -23.98 -13.38 12.93
C ASN A 128 -23.99 -14.89 13.21
N VAL A 129 -23.26 -15.36 14.22
CA VAL A 129 -23.30 -16.78 14.63
C VAL A 129 -24.62 -17.11 15.33
N ALA A 130 -25.15 -16.22 16.18
CA ALA A 130 -26.43 -16.41 16.86
C ALA A 130 -27.63 -16.45 15.89
N GLY A 131 -27.50 -15.78 14.74
CA GLY A 131 -28.46 -15.81 13.65
C GLY A 131 -28.45 -17.11 12.82
N LEU A 132 -27.44 -17.98 12.98
CA LEU A 132 -27.38 -19.24 12.24
C LEU A 132 -28.44 -20.23 12.71
N LYS A 133 -29.16 -20.78 11.74
CA LYS A 133 -30.18 -21.80 11.97
C LYS A 133 -29.84 -23.12 11.28
N ASN A 134 -30.27 -24.23 11.89
CA ASN A 134 -30.28 -25.55 11.28
C ASN A 134 -31.46 -25.69 10.29
N ASN A 135 -31.55 -26.82 9.60
CA ASN A 135 -32.61 -27.09 8.61
C ASN A 135 -34.03 -27.16 9.23
N GLU A 136 -34.12 -27.28 10.55
CA GLU A 136 -35.36 -27.34 11.33
C GLU A 136 -35.75 -25.96 11.88
N GLY A 137 -34.95 -24.92 11.63
CA GLY A 137 -35.21 -23.54 12.08
C GLY A 137 -34.73 -23.23 13.50
N HIS A 138 -34.12 -24.19 14.21
CA HIS A 138 -33.50 -23.98 15.52
C HIS A 138 -32.12 -23.31 15.39
N GLN A 139 -31.69 -22.61 16.43
CA GLN A 139 -30.34 -22.05 16.48
C GLN A 139 -29.29 -23.16 16.36
N LEU A 140 -28.29 -22.91 15.52
CA LEU A 140 -27.25 -23.88 15.21
C LEU A 140 -26.30 -24.12 16.40
N GLU A 141 -25.96 -23.07 17.12
CA GLU A 141 -25.06 -23.10 18.28
C GLU A 141 -25.83 -22.86 19.58
N ASN A 142 -25.33 -23.43 20.68
CA ASN A 142 -25.91 -23.23 22.00
C ASN A 142 -25.24 -22.04 22.72
N PHE A 143 -26.01 -20.97 22.94
CA PHE A 143 -25.55 -19.74 23.61
C PHE A 143 -25.84 -19.69 25.12
N SER A 144 -26.43 -20.72 25.74
CA SER A 144 -26.84 -20.66 27.16
C SER A 144 -25.69 -20.41 28.14
N ARG A 145 -24.43 -20.65 27.75
CA ARG A 145 -23.22 -20.40 28.55
C ARG A 145 -22.33 -19.28 27.99
N TYR A 146 -22.80 -18.59 26.96
CA TYR A 146 -22.07 -17.57 26.24
C TYR A 146 -22.89 -16.29 26.29
N PRO A 147 -22.78 -15.49 27.37
CA PRO A 147 -23.58 -14.27 27.51
C PRO A 147 -23.28 -13.29 26.37
N HIS A 148 -24.23 -12.39 26.11
CA HIS A 148 -24.07 -11.39 25.06
C HIS A 148 -22.87 -10.47 25.36
N PRO A 149 -22.15 -9.94 24.35
CA PRO A 149 -21.08 -8.96 24.54
C PRO A 149 -21.48 -7.77 25.45
N ASP A 150 -22.72 -7.27 25.32
CA ASP A 150 -23.26 -6.19 26.17
C ASP A 150 -23.40 -6.56 27.66
N GLN A 151 -23.43 -7.85 27.95
CA GLN A 151 -23.52 -8.40 29.30
C GLN A 151 -22.14 -8.79 29.85
N GLY A 152 -21.06 -8.41 29.16
CA GLY A 152 -19.68 -8.77 29.53
C GLY A 152 -19.23 -10.14 29.01
N GLY A 153 -19.96 -10.72 28.06
CA GLY A 153 -19.52 -11.94 27.38
C GLY A 153 -18.32 -11.69 26.47
N ASN A 154 -17.42 -12.67 26.41
CA ASN A 154 -16.15 -12.57 25.68
C ASN A 154 -15.82 -13.82 24.86
N THR A 155 -16.80 -14.70 24.61
CA THR A 155 -16.59 -15.95 23.89
C THR A 155 -17.78 -16.22 22.96
N ILE A 156 -17.50 -16.74 21.76
CA ILE A 156 -18.53 -17.15 20.78
C ILE A 156 -18.49 -18.68 20.65
N PRO A 157 -19.63 -19.39 20.77
CA PRO A 157 -19.68 -20.82 20.51
C PRO A 157 -19.50 -21.08 19.00
N THR A 158 -18.53 -21.93 18.64
CA THR A 158 -18.24 -22.27 17.24
C THR A 158 -17.94 -23.76 17.10
N ASN A 159 -18.88 -24.60 17.53
CA ASN A 159 -18.73 -26.05 17.50
C ASN A 159 -18.96 -26.63 16.10
N SER A 160 -19.75 -25.95 15.27
CA SER A 160 -20.03 -26.32 13.88
C SER A 160 -19.11 -25.60 12.89
N GLU A 161 -18.74 -26.28 11.80
CA GLU A 161 -17.92 -25.68 10.72
C GLU A 161 -18.57 -24.40 10.17
N LYS A 162 -19.90 -24.37 10.05
CA LYS A 162 -20.65 -23.21 9.56
C LYS A 162 -20.54 -22.01 10.52
N ALA A 163 -20.62 -22.22 11.84
CA ALA A 163 -20.42 -21.16 12.81
C ALA A 163 -18.99 -20.63 12.79
N GLN A 164 -18.00 -21.53 12.70
CA GLN A 164 -16.60 -21.15 12.62
C GLN A 164 -16.33 -20.27 11.38
N LEU A 165 -16.91 -20.66 10.23
CA LEU A 165 -16.76 -19.94 8.97
C LEU A 165 -17.39 -18.56 9.03
N VAL A 166 -18.63 -18.45 9.54
CA VAL A 166 -19.32 -17.16 9.67
C VAL A 166 -18.58 -16.23 10.61
N ALA A 167 -18.15 -16.71 11.78
CA ALA A 167 -17.36 -15.92 12.71
C ALA A 167 -16.10 -15.37 12.02
N THR A 168 -15.30 -16.25 11.42
CA THR A 168 -14.05 -15.88 10.75
C THR A 168 -14.28 -14.90 9.60
N ASN A 169 -15.30 -15.12 8.78
CA ASN A 169 -15.66 -14.23 7.69
C ASN A 169 -16.04 -12.83 8.19
N THR A 170 -16.77 -12.73 9.32
CA THR A 170 -17.07 -11.42 9.93
C THR A 170 -15.80 -10.65 10.30
N TYR A 171 -14.81 -11.32 10.92
CA TYR A 171 -13.54 -10.67 11.26
C TYR A 171 -12.73 -10.26 10.03
N LEU A 172 -12.69 -11.11 9.01
CA LEU A 172 -11.98 -10.80 7.77
C LEU A 172 -12.60 -9.60 7.05
N VAL A 173 -13.92 -9.58 6.90
CA VAL A 173 -14.63 -8.45 6.28
C VAL A 173 -14.44 -7.18 7.11
N ALA A 174 -14.50 -7.27 8.44
CA ALA A 174 -14.27 -6.11 9.31
C ALA A 174 -12.82 -5.59 9.25
N ALA A 175 -11.84 -6.48 9.14
CA ALA A 175 -10.44 -6.13 9.00
C ALA A 175 -10.15 -5.54 7.60
N GLU A 176 -10.72 -6.11 6.53
CA GLU A 176 -10.64 -5.57 5.17
C GLU A 176 -11.24 -4.15 5.11
N ASN A 177 -12.42 -3.95 5.70
CA ASN A 177 -13.04 -2.63 5.78
C ASN A 177 -12.20 -1.63 6.58
N ASN A 178 -11.59 -2.08 7.68
CA ASN A 178 -10.68 -1.24 8.45
C ASN A 178 -9.44 -0.86 7.62
N PHE A 179 -8.84 -1.83 6.92
CA PHE A 179 -7.70 -1.60 6.04
C PHE A 179 -8.05 -0.61 4.91
N ASN A 180 -9.18 -0.81 4.25
CA ASN A 180 -9.66 0.09 3.19
C ASN A 180 -9.87 1.52 3.68
N LYS A 181 -10.30 1.68 4.94
CA LYS A 181 -10.53 2.99 5.57
C LYS A 181 -9.22 3.65 6.04
N THR A 182 -8.31 2.88 6.63
CA THR A 182 -7.09 3.40 7.26
C THR A 182 -5.91 3.51 6.29
N MET A 183 -5.90 2.69 5.24
CA MET A 183 -4.82 2.59 4.26
C MET A 183 -5.38 2.69 2.83
N PRO A 184 -6.05 3.80 2.46
CA PRO A 184 -6.78 3.91 1.19
C PRO A 184 -5.88 3.75 -0.04
N PHE A 185 -4.64 4.26 0.02
CA PHE A 185 -3.68 4.12 -1.08
C PHE A 185 -3.25 2.67 -1.31
N LEU A 186 -2.93 1.94 -0.23
CA LEU A 186 -2.56 0.53 -0.31
C LEU A 186 -3.75 -0.32 -0.71
N SER A 187 -4.95 -0.06 -0.20
CA SER A 187 -6.19 -0.73 -0.61
C SER A 187 -6.50 -0.55 -2.10
N TRP A 188 -6.23 0.63 -2.66
CA TRP A 188 -6.41 0.86 -4.09
C TRP A 188 -5.47 0.02 -4.96
N ILE A 189 -4.22 -0.17 -4.52
CA ILE A 189 -3.20 -0.93 -5.28
C ILE A 189 -3.29 -2.44 -5.01
N LEU A 190 -3.48 -2.78 -3.74
CA LEU A 190 -3.58 -4.13 -3.23
C LEU A 190 -5.05 -4.44 -3.09
N THR A 191 -5.57 -5.20 -4.05
CA THR A 191 -6.93 -5.71 -3.95
C THR A 191 -6.98 -6.72 -2.81
N ALA A 192 -7.29 -6.27 -1.59
CA ALA A 192 -7.60 -7.15 -0.48
C ALA A 192 -8.93 -7.83 -0.83
N LYS A 193 -8.90 -8.98 -1.50
CA LYS A 193 -10.11 -9.69 -1.94
C LYS A 193 -10.32 -10.89 -1.04
N SER A 194 -11.12 -10.71 0.01
CA SER A 194 -11.62 -11.80 0.87
C SER A 194 -12.30 -12.94 0.10
N GLY A 195 -12.78 -12.69 -1.12
CA GLY A 195 -13.65 -13.59 -1.89
C GLY A 195 -13.04 -14.87 -2.47
N THR A 196 -11.72 -15.10 -2.40
CA THR A 196 -11.11 -16.35 -2.93
C THR A 196 -10.67 -17.35 -1.85
N ALA A 197 -10.97 -17.05 -0.60
CA ALA A 197 -10.27 -17.66 0.53
C ALA A 197 -11.12 -18.65 1.35
N GLU A 198 -12.36 -18.97 1.01
CA GLU A 198 -13.21 -19.80 1.90
C GLU A 198 -12.59 -21.17 2.21
N ALA A 199 -12.04 -21.86 1.20
CA ALA A 199 -11.38 -23.17 1.36
C ALA A 199 -10.05 -23.07 2.14
N ASP A 200 -9.29 -22.01 1.92
CA ASP A 200 -8.01 -21.78 2.58
C ASP A 200 -8.20 -21.28 4.02
N ILE A 201 -9.24 -20.48 4.27
CA ILE A 201 -9.71 -20.04 5.59
C ILE A 201 -10.11 -21.29 6.37
N LEU A 202 -10.93 -22.16 5.78
CA LEU A 202 -11.29 -23.44 6.37
C LEU A 202 -10.09 -24.33 6.65
N TYR A 203 -9.07 -24.34 5.77
CA TYR A 203 -7.85 -25.12 5.98
C TYR A 203 -7.01 -24.59 7.15
N ASP A 204 -6.76 -23.28 7.20
CA ASP A 204 -6.02 -22.64 8.30
C ASP A 204 -6.78 -22.76 9.62
N MET A 205 -8.12 -22.64 9.59
CA MET A 205 -8.98 -22.87 10.75
C MET A 205 -8.91 -24.32 11.22
N LYS A 206 -9.02 -25.31 10.32
CA LYS A 206 -8.88 -26.73 10.65
C LYS A 206 -7.53 -27.03 11.29
N LYS A 207 -6.46 -26.40 10.80
CA LYS A 207 -5.13 -26.50 11.37
C LYS A 207 -5.04 -25.88 12.78
N HIS A 208 -5.65 -24.71 12.99
CA HIS A 208 -5.67 -24.03 14.28
C HIS A 208 -6.48 -24.83 15.33
N PHE A 209 -7.67 -25.29 14.94
CA PHE A 209 -8.58 -26.07 15.78
C PHE A 209 -8.18 -27.52 16.03
N ALA A 210 -7.33 -28.10 15.18
CA ALA A 210 -6.73 -29.40 15.46
C ALA A 210 -5.85 -29.38 16.74
N THR A 211 -5.45 -28.19 17.21
CA THR A 211 -4.49 -28.02 18.32
C THR A 211 -5.03 -27.31 19.56
N ARG A 212 -6.19 -26.62 19.51
CA ARG A 212 -6.79 -25.91 20.66
C ARG A 212 -8.34 -25.98 20.63
N GLN A 213 -8.92 -25.87 21.83
CA GLN A 213 -10.33 -26.08 22.23
C GLN A 213 -11.43 -25.60 21.25
N SER A 214 -12.64 -26.15 21.41
CA SER A 214 -13.84 -25.97 20.58
C SER A 214 -14.51 -24.58 20.65
N SER A 215 -13.82 -23.56 21.17
CA SER A 215 -14.35 -22.20 21.35
C SER A 215 -13.31 -21.17 20.93
N TYR A 216 -13.74 -20.13 20.20
CA TYR A 216 -12.85 -19.02 19.86
C TYR A 216 -12.67 -18.06 21.03
N LEU A 217 -11.42 -17.91 21.48
CA LEU A 217 -11.00 -16.72 22.21
C LEU A 217 -10.80 -15.58 21.22
N VAL A 218 -11.31 -14.42 21.61
CA VAL A 218 -11.35 -13.21 20.78
C VAL A 218 -9.95 -12.79 20.30
N GLU A 219 -8.95 -12.99 21.15
CA GLU A 219 -7.54 -12.68 20.89
C GLU A 219 -6.91 -13.51 19.75
N ASP A 220 -7.27 -14.80 19.63
CA ASP A 220 -6.71 -15.69 18.61
C ASP A 220 -7.27 -15.38 17.21
N VAL A 221 -8.51 -14.89 17.13
CA VAL A 221 -9.20 -14.63 15.86
C VAL A 221 -8.63 -13.41 15.13
N TYR A 222 -8.32 -12.34 15.87
CA TYR A 222 -7.72 -11.13 15.28
C TYR A 222 -6.39 -11.42 14.61
N LYS A 223 -5.59 -12.27 15.26
CA LYS A 223 -4.27 -12.62 14.77
C LYS A 223 -4.36 -13.41 13.47
N ILE A 224 -5.28 -14.37 13.38
CA ILE A 224 -5.49 -15.17 12.15
C ILE A 224 -5.94 -14.26 10.99
N ALA A 225 -6.90 -13.36 11.25
CA ALA A 225 -7.39 -12.43 10.23
C ALA A 225 -6.29 -11.44 9.79
N GLY A 226 -5.52 -10.90 10.74
CA GLY A 226 -4.40 -10.00 10.50
C GLY A 226 -3.26 -10.65 9.73
N ASP A 227 -2.81 -11.84 10.16
CA ASP A 227 -1.77 -12.62 9.49
C ASP A 227 -2.16 -12.94 8.03
N ARG A 228 -3.43 -13.29 7.80
CA ARG A 228 -3.91 -13.64 6.47
C ARG A 228 -3.96 -12.46 5.52
N ILE A 229 -4.57 -11.35 5.95
CA ILE A 229 -4.55 -10.09 5.19
C ILE A 229 -3.10 -9.69 4.94
N SER A 230 -2.23 -9.79 5.95
CA SER A 230 -0.82 -9.46 5.78
C SER A 230 -0.14 -10.31 4.72
N LYS A 231 -0.38 -11.62 4.70
CA LYS A 231 0.22 -12.53 3.72
C LYS A 231 -0.27 -12.22 2.30
N GLU A 232 -1.57 -11.99 2.13
CA GLU A 232 -2.17 -11.69 0.82
C GLU A 232 -1.69 -10.34 0.27
N LEU A 233 -1.56 -9.34 1.14
CA LEU A 233 -0.98 -8.03 0.78
C LEU A 233 0.50 -8.15 0.39
N LEU A 234 1.27 -9.03 1.07
CA LEU A 234 2.67 -9.29 0.75
C LEU A 234 2.84 -10.03 -0.58
N GLU A 235 1.98 -11.00 -0.90
CA GLU A 235 2.01 -11.68 -2.20
C GLU A 235 1.74 -10.72 -3.37
N GLN A 236 0.95 -9.67 -3.12
CA GLN A 236 0.64 -8.63 -4.09
C GLN A 236 1.68 -7.49 -4.16
N SER A 237 2.72 -7.50 -3.32
CA SER A 237 3.78 -6.48 -3.30
C SER A 237 4.46 -6.27 -4.66
N GLY A 238 4.66 -7.34 -5.44
CA GLY A 238 5.20 -7.26 -6.79
C GLY A 238 4.35 -6.41 -7.75
N ARG A 239 3.02 -6.34 -7.55
CA ARG A 239 2.13 -5.49 -8.35
C ARG A 239 2.37 -4.00 -8.06
N ILE A 240 2.64 -3.64 -6.81
CA ILE A 240 2.96 -2.26 -6.42
C ILE A 240 4.20 -1.79 -7.17
N LYS A 241 5.23 -2.64 -7.28
CA LYS A 241 6.45 -2.31 -8.04
C LYS A 241 6.14 -1.98 -9.50
N ILE A 242 5.33 -2.80 -10.17
CA ILE A 242 4.98 -2.59 -11.59
C ILE A 242 4.13 -1.33 -11.77
N ILE A 243 3.03 -1.22 -11.01
CA ILE A 243 2.10 -0.09 -11.08
C ILE A 243 2.81 1.22 -10.72
N GLY A 244 3.58 1.22 -9.63
CA GLY A 244 4.40 2.37 -9.21
C GLY A 244 5.41 2.78 -10.26
N SER A 245 6.05 1.82 -10.94
CA SER A 245 7.00 2.11 -12.02
C SER A 245 6.31 2.80 -13.20
N ILE A 246 5.13 2.30 -13.61
CA ILE A 246 4.33 2.90 -14.67
C ILE A 246 3.92 4.32 -14.29
N ILE A 247 3.40 4.53 -13.07
CA ILE A 247 2.98 5.85 -12.59
C ILE A 247 4.14 6.84 -12.59
N PHE A 248 5.28 6.49 -11.98
CA PHE A 248 6.43 7.40 -11.95
C PHE A 248 6.97 7.71 -13.34
N PHE A 249 7.04 6.70 -14.21
CA PHE A 249 7.45 6.90 -15.59
C PHE A 249 6.49 7.81 -16.36
N SER A 250 5.18 7.61 -16.23
CA SER A 250 4.17 8.45 -16.86
C SER A 250 4.21 9.89 -16.37
N ILE A 251 4.33 10.11 -15.06
CA ILE A 251 4.44 11.46 -14.48
C ILE A 251 5.71 12.14 -14.98
N TRP A 252 6.84 11.43 -14.96
CA TRP A 252 8.11 11.95 -15.49
C TRP A 252 7.99 12.33 -16.96
N LEU A 253 7.40 11.46 -17.79
CA LEU A 253 7.22 11.70 -19.22
C LEU A 253 6.37 12.96 -19.47
N LEU A 254 5.27 13.13 -18.73
CA LEU A 254 4.43 14.34 -18.83
C LEU A 254 5.22 15.61 -18.47
N VAL A 255 6.00 15.58 -17.38
CA VAL A 255 6.84 16.72 -17.00
C VAL A 255 7.89 17.03 -18.08
N GLN A 256 8.53 16.01 -18.64
CA GLN A 256 9.52 16.21 -19.71
C GLN A 256 8.89 16.75 -21.00
N LEU A 257 7.69 16.30 -21.36
CA LEU A 257 6.96 16.84 -22.52
C LEU A 257 6.64 18.32 -22.34
N ILE A 258 6.25 18.73 -21.13
CA ILE A 258 5.99 20.14 -20.82
C ILE A 258 7.28 20.96 -20.97
N ILE A 259 8.38 20.50 -20.36
CA ILE A 259 9.67 21.18 -20.43
C ILE A 259 10.16 21.31 -21.89
N VAL A 260 10.17 20.22 -22.63
CA VAL A 260 10.58 20.23 -24.05
C VAL A 260 9.66 21.12 -24.88
N GLY A 261 8.36 21.09 -24.63
CA GLY A 261 7.38 21.93 -25.30
C GLY A 261 7.64 23.42 -25.09
N PHE A 262 7.90 23.84 -23.85
CA PHE A 262 8.23 25.23 -23.53
C PHE A 262 9.55 25.67 -24.17
N ILE A 263 10.62 24.88 -24.03
CA ILE A 263 11.92 25.22 -24.64
C ILE A 263 11.78 25.32 -26.18
N SER A 264 11.09 24.37 -26.79
CA SER A 264 10.86 24.34 -28.24
C SER A 264 10.05 25.54 -28.72
N TRP A 265 9.04 25.95 -27.95
CA TRP A 265 8.25 27.15 -28.24
C TRP A 265 9.08 28.42 -28.16
N ILE A 266 9.93 28.57 -27.14
CA ILE A 266 10.86 29.70 -27.01
C ILE A 266 11.83 29.74 -28.20
N ALA A 267 12.38 28.58 -28.60
CA ALA A 267 13.29 28.48 -29.73
C ALA A 267 12.63 28.87 -31.06
N LEU A 268 11.38 28.43 -31.29
CA LEU A 268 10.57 28.80 -32.46
C LEU A 268 10.23 30.30 -32.49
N ARG A 269 9.89 30.86 -31.33
CA ARG A 269 9.58 32.30 -31.22
C ARG A 269 10.79 33.16 -31.58
N ASN A 270 11.99 32.75 -31.15
CA ASN A 270 13.24 33.45 -31.48
C ASN A 270 13.49 33.50 -33.00
N ILE A 271 13.13 32.45 -33.75
CA ILE A 271 13.19 32.48 -35.23
C ILE A 271 12.28 33.59 -35.77
N LYS A 272 11.03 33.65 -35.28
CA LYS A 272 10.03 34.61 -35.79
C LYS A 272 10.38 36.07 -35.50
N GLU A 273 11.05 36.35 -34.37
CA GLU A 273 11.42 37.71 -33.98
C GLU A 273 12.69 38.23 -34.68
N ASN A 274 13.51 37.34 -35.24
CA ASN A 274 14.74 37.69 -36.00
C ASN A 274 14.53 37.78 -37.52
N PHE A 275 13.29 37.61 -38.02
CA PHE A 275 12.87 37.88 -39.40
C PHE A 275 12.08 39.18 -39.48
#